data_AF-A0A524CJ14-F1
#
_entry.id   AF-A0A524CJ14-F1
#
_cell.length_a   1.000
_cell.length_b   1.000
_cell.length_c   1.000
_cell.angle_alpha   90.00
_cell.angle_beta   90.00
_cell.angle_gamma   90.00
#
_symmetry.space_group_name_H-M   'P 1'
#
loop_
_entity.id
_entity.type
_entity.pdbx_description
1 polymer ?
#
loop_
_entity_poly.entity_id
_entity_poly.type
_entity_poly.pdbx_seq_one_letter_code
_entity_poly.pdbx_strand_id
1 'polypeptide(L)'
;MSFEFCPVPVGPVYEGERIRSKQMYVELGGPKVEKHFELVRVKPPNEIKDGQVSIHGPDIKDMKEGERYPIGILVEVAGEELEEDLEAVFERRVHEFCNFVNGIMHLNQRYTNWMRLSKTAYEKGFNSLDLLGQVLIGLYKAELPIIDKAQVTFYTDPKEIEKPYEIAMEIYEKRDERARTIHDEDVDMFYGCVLCQSFAPTHACCITPDRTSLCGSINWFDARAAAKVDPKGPIYEVEPKECVNKLAGEYTGVNEMINKRSLGEIDRVYLYSGMEFPHTSCGCFEAIDFYIPEVNGHGIVDRNFDSVAINGLPFSAMANQTGGGKQMPGFNGVSIQYIVSPKYQQYDGGIETIVWMPKAVKNRIGDFLPKDLVPKIATEEEVQDLNQLKDWLEEKEHPIVETWAEMLEEEEEEEE
;
A
#
# COMPACT_ATOMS: atom_id res chain seq x y z
N MET A 1 -18.18 1.51 22.21
CA MET A 1 -17.33 2.20 23.22
C MET A 1 -17.49 3.70 23.00
N SER A 2 -17.73 4.52 24.04
CA SER A 2 -17.79 5.99 23.86
C SER A 2 -16.42 6.60 24.12
N PHE A 3 -15.86 7.29 23.11
CA PHE A 3 -14.57 8.00 23.22
C PHE A 3 -14.76 9.41 23.80
N GLU A 4 -15.53 9.55 24.88
CA GLU A 4 -15.93 10.85 25.47
C GLU A 4 -14.76 11.69 25.98
N PHE A 5 -13.62 11.07 26.27
CA PHE A 5 -12.38 11.75 26.63
C PHE A 5 -11.72 12.45 25.43
N CYS A 6 -12.04 12.03 24.20
CA CYS A 6 -11.44 12.57 23.00
C CYS A 6 -12.11 13.92 22.66
N PRO A 7 -11.32 15.00 22.47
CA PRO A 7 -11.86 16.35 22.20
C PRO A 7 -12.46 16.49 20.79
N VAL A 8 -12.25 15.48 19.94
CA VAL A 8 -12.79 15.40 18.59
C VAL A 8 -13.62 14.13 18.43
N PRO A 9 -14.63 14.12 17.55
CA PRO A 9 -15.38 12.92 17.26
C PRO A 9 -14.48 11.79 16.73
N VAL A 10 -14.84 10.55 17.08
CA VAL A 10 -14.18 9.33 16.60
C VAL A 10 -15.23 8.42 15.96
N GLY A 11 -14.99 7.98 14.73
CA GLY A 11 -15.84 7.03 14.01
C GLY A 11 -15.51 6.89 12.52
N PRO A 12 -16.03 5.84 11.87
CA PRO A 12 -15.71 5.51 10.47
C PRO A 12 -16.11 6.58 9.46
N VAL A 13 -17.05 7.46 9.80
CA VAL A 13 -17.47 8.58 8.94
C VAL A 13 -16.33 9.56 8.62
N TYR A 14 -15.27 9.58 9.42
CA TYR A 14 -14.12 10.47 9.25
C TYR A 14 -12.99 9.86 8.42
N GLU A 15 -13.08 8.57 8.04
CA GLU A 15 -11.96 7.85 7.42
C GLU A 15 -11.44 8.50 6.13
N GLY A 16 -12.35 9.09 5.34
CA GLY A 16 -12.02 9.76 4.09
C GLY A 16 -11.45 11.18 4.23
N GLU A 17 -11.25 11.69 5.45
CA GLU A 17 -10.76 13.05 5.67
C GLU A 17 -9.36 13.26 5.07
N ARG A 18 -9.17 14.40 4.38
CA ARG A 18 -7.89 14.79 3.78
C ARG A 18 -7.45 16.14 4.32
N ILE A 19 -6.27 16.18 4.95
CA ILE A 19 -5.69 17.37 5.55
C ILE A 19 -4.62 17.93 4.61
N ARG A 20 -4.88 19.08 3.99
CA ARG A 20 -3.89 19.76 3.14
C ARG A 20 -2.87 20.52 3.98
N SER A 21 -1.70 20.84 3.42
CA SER A 21 -0.60 21.49 4.14
C SER A 21 -1.00 22.80 4.84
N LYS A 22 -1.94 23.57 4.27
CA LYS A 22 -2.45 24.82 4.89
C LYS A 22 -3.32 24.58 6.13
N GLN A 23 -3.96 23.40 6.24
CA GLN A 23 -4.84 23.01 7.33
C GLN A 23 -4.12 22.22 8.43
N MET A 24 -2.88 21.80 8.17
CA MET A 24 -2.08 20.97 9.06
C MET A 24 -1.51 21.80 10.20
N TYR A 25 -1.61 21.26 11.42
CA TYR A 25 -0.84 21.71 12.58
C TYR A 25 0.55 21.08 12.57
N VAL A 26 0.66 19.76 12.51
CA VAL A 26 1.95 19.05 12.41
C VAL A 26 1.88 17.92 11.38
N GLU A 27 3.03 17.65 10.75
CA GLU A 27 3.26 16.46 9.93
C GLU A 27 4.08 15.44 10.73
N LEU A 28 3.70 14.17 10.67
CA LEU A 28 4.35 13.08 11.35
C LEU A 28 4.73 12.02 10.30
N GLY A 29 6.01 11.71 10.17
CA GLY A 29 6.51 10.84 9.11
C GLY A 29 6.37 11.44 7.70
N GLY A 30 6.14 10.59 6.71
CA GLY A 30 6.02 10.97 5.30
C GLY A 30 7.37 11.26 4.61
N PRO A 31 7.34 11.60 3.30
CA PRO A 31 8.51 11.54 2.41
C PRO A 31 9.67 12.47 2.79
N LYS A 32 9.44 13.44 3.69
CA LYS A 32 10.46 14.42 4.14
C LYS A 32 11.07 14.07 5.49
N VAL A 33 10.74 12.92 6.03
CA VAL A 33 11.21 12.42 7.31
C VAL A 33 11.85 11.06 7.08
N GLU A 34 13.14 10.94 7.38
CA GLU A 34 13.94 9.77 6.99
C GLU A 34 13.50 8.47 7.67
N LYS A 35 13.20 8.53 8.97
CA LYS A 35 12.82 7.37 9.78
C LYS A 35 11.43 7.58 10.37
N HIS A 36 10.52 6.69 10.01
CA HIS A 36 9.20 6.56 10.60
C HIS A 36 8.71 5.13 10.36
N PHE A 37 7.85 4.61 11.24
CA PHE A 37 7.30 3.28 11.08
C PHE A 37 5.98 3.11 11.83
N GLU A 38 5.25 2.06 11.53
CA GLU A 38 4.20 1.52 12.38
C GLU A 38 4.24 -0.01 12.39
N LEU A 39 4.23 -0.59 13.58
CA LEU A 39 4.43 -2.01 13.78
C LEU A 39 3.41 -2.51 14.80
N VAL A 40 2.76 -3.62 14.50
CA VAL A 40 1.97 -4.36 15.50
C VAL A 40 2.71 -5.63 15.89
N ARG A 41 2.74 -5.91 17.19
CA ARG A 41 3.34 -7.12 17.75
C ARG A 41 2.36 -7.88 18.62
N VAL A 42 2.25 -9.18 18.39
CA VAL A 42 1.59 -10.07 19.34
C VAL A 42 2.60 -10.39 20.46
N LYS A 43 2.18 -10.22 21.71
CA LYS A 43 3.02 -10.44 22.88
C LYS A 43 2.35 -11.36 23.88
N PRO A 44 3.14 -12.08 24.70
CA PRO A 44 2.61 -12.77 25.87
C PRO A 44 1.84 -11.80 26.81
N PRO A 45 0.69 -12.21 27.38
CA PRO A 45 -0.13 -11.33 28.22
C PRO A 45 0.56 -10.74 29.47
N ASN A 46 1.67 -11.32 29.92
CA ASN A 46 2.49 -10.85 31.04
C ASN A 46 3.50 -9.77 30.64
N GLU A 47 3.76 -9.59 29.34
CA GLU A 47 4.62 -8.52 28.81
C GLU A 47 3.83 -7.23 28.52
N ILE A 48 2.49 -7.30 28.48
CA ILE A 48 1.61 -6.15 28.22
C ILE A 48 1.03 -5.56 29.51
N LYS A 49 1.17 -4.25 29.64
CA LYS A 49 0.43 -3.40 30.58
C LYS A 49 -0.79 -2.82 29.87
N ASP A 50 -1.93 -3.51 29.98
CA ASP A 50 -3.18 -3.13 29.30
C ASP A 50 -3.56 -1.67 29.55
N GLY A 51 -3.89 -0.95 28.47
CA GLY A 51 -4.26 0.46 28.51
C GLY A 51 -3.10 1.44 28.56
N GLN A 52 -1.84 0.96 28.60
CA GLN A 52 -0.68 1.85 28.66
C GLN A 52 -0.44 2.56 27.32
N VAL A 53 -0.23 3.87 27.39
CA VAL A 53 0.37 4.66 26.31
C VAL A 53 1.70 5.23 26.79
N SER A 54 2.74 5.15 25.95
CA SER A 54 4.07 5.70 26.22
C SER A 54 4.51 6.60 25.06
N ILE A 55 5.17 7.71 25.34
CA ILE A 55 5.64 8.67 24.34
C ILE A 55 7.14 8.92 24.58
N HIS A 56 7.96 8.59 23.58
CA HIS A 56 9.40 8.77 23.56
C HIS A 56 9.77 9.91 22.60
N GLY A 57 9.78 11.13 23.14
CA GLY A 57 10.06 12.36 22.40
C GLY A 57 9.06 13.48 22.68
N PRO A 58 9.05 14.55 21.86
CA PRO A 58 8.08 15.62 22.02
C PRO A 58 6.66 15.10 21.81
N ASP A 59 5.75 15.48 22.69
CA ASP A 59 4.32 15.28 22.50
C ASP A 59 3.73 16.42 21.65
N ILE A 60 2.49 16.30 21.16
CA ILE A 60 1.88 17.27 20.23
C ILE A 60 1.91 18.70 20.79
N LYS A 61 1.64 18.90 22.09
CA LYS A 61 1.68 20.21 22.77
C LYS A 61 3.07 20.87 22.75
N ASP A 62 4.13 20.08 22.60
CA ASP A 62 5.53 20.52 22.58
C ASP A 62 6.06 20.68 21.14
N MET A 63 5.26 20.27 20.15
CA MET A 63 5.55 20.45 18.73
C MET A 63 5.13 21.85 18.25
N LYS A 64 5.76 22.32 17.17
CA LYS A 64 5.47 23.62 16.57
C LYS A 64 4.60 23.47 15.33
N GLU A 65 3.67 24.43 15.18
CA GLU A 65 2.80 24.50 14.01
C GLU A 65 3.61 24.59 12.70
N GLY A 66 3.22 23.78 11.72
CA GLY A 66 3.80 23.69 10.39
C GLY A 66 5.07 22.84 10.30
N GLU A 67 5.61 22.33 11.42
CA GLU A 67 6.81 21.51 11.44
C GLU A 67 6.52 20.02 11.22
N ARG A 68 7.60 19.26 11.00
CA ARG A 68 7.60 17.82 10.76
C ARG A 68 8.38 17.10 11.84
N TYR A 69 7.90 15.94 12.26
CA TYR A 69 8.54 15.10 13.27
C TYR A 69 8.55 13.63 12.81
N PRO A 70 9.53 12.82 13.26
CA PRO A 70 9.43 11.37 13.10
C PRO A 70 8.25 10.80 13.87
N ILE A 71 7.78 9.64 13.43
CA ILE A 71 6.73 8.90 14.12
C ILE A 71 6.99 7.40 14.00
N GLY A 72 7.18 6.76 15.15
CA GLY A 72 7.11 5.31 15.31
C GLY A 72 5.85 4.97 16.09
N ILE A 73 4.97 4.14 15.54
CA ILE A 73 3.78 3.63 16.24
C ILE A 73 3.98 2.15 16.50
N LEU A 74 4.28 1.78 17.74
CA LEU A 74 4.34 0.38 18.16
C LEU A 74 3.07 0.05 18.92
N VAL A 75 2.22 -0.82 18.36
CA VAL A 75 1.08 -1.40 19.09
C VAL A 75 1.44 -2.81 19.50
N GLU A 76 1.30 -3.11 20.77
CA GLU A 76 1.49 -4.47 21.28
C GLU A 76 0.14 -4.99 21.76
N VAL A 77 -0.23 -6.18 21.31
CA VAL A 77 -1.53 -6.80 21.57
C VAL A 77 -1.34 -8.20 22.15
N ALA A 78 -2.24 -8.61 23.03
CA ALA A 78 -2.28 -9.97 23.58
C ALA A 78 -3.71 -10.46 23.67
N GLY A 79 -3.88 -11.75 23.44
CA GLY A 79 -5.12 -12.49 23.61
C GLY A 79 -4.84 -13.98 23.46
N GLU A 80 -5.72 -14.83 23.99
CA GLU A 80 -5.49 -16.29 24.01
C GLU A 80 -5.40 -16.91 22.61
N GLU A 81 -6.08 -16.33 21.63
CA GLU A 81 -6.17 -16.83 20.25
C GLU A 81 -5.23 -16.10 19.27
N LEU A 82 -4.36 -15.20 19.76
CA LEU A 82 -3.50 -14.40 18.88
C LEU A 82 -2.25 -15.17 18.44
N GLU A 83 -2.02 -15.20 17.13
CA GLU A 83 -0.82 -15.76 16.48
C GLU A 83 -0.01 -14.62 15.82
N GLU A 84 1.31 -14.79 15.71
CA GLU A 84 2.20 -13.79 15.06
C GLU A 84 1.80 -13.52 13.59
N ASP A 85 1.21 -14.51 12.90
CA ASP A 85 0.72 -14.38 11.52
C ASP A 85 -0.42 -13.35 11.37
N LEU A 86 -1.04 -12.91 12.48
CA LEU A 86 -2.07 -11.87 12.47
C LEU A 86 -1.50 -10.46 12.64
N GLU A 87 -0.21 -10.31 12.94
CA GLU A 87 0.39 -9.01 13.21
C GLU A 87 0.20 -8.04 12.04
N ALA A 88 0.42 -8.46 10.79
CA ALA A 88 0.24 -7.61 9.61
C ALA A 88 -1.22 -7.21 9.38
N VAL A 89 -2.17 -8.11 9.70
CA VAL A 89 -3.61 -7.86 9.60
C VAL A 89 -4.02 -6.77 10.60
N PHE A 90 -3.52 -6.87 11.83
CA PHE A 90 -3.74 -5.87 12.87
C PHE A 90 -3.03 -4.56 12.53
N GLU A 91 -1.81 -4.62 12.01
CA GLU A 91 -1.03 -3.45 11.57
C GLU A 91 -1.76 -2.64 10.52
N ARG A 92 -2.48 -3.29 9.61
CA ARG A 92 -3.32 -2.55 8.65
C ARG A 92 -4.42 -1.73 9.32
N ARG A 93 -4.89 -2.13 10.51
CA ARG A 93 -5.89 -1.37 11.27
C ARG A 93 -5.35 -0.07 11.86
N VAL A 94 -4.03 0.10 11.98
CA VAL A 94 -3.45 1.42 12.37
C VAL A 94 -3.92 2.50 11.41
N HIS A 95 -3.93 2.21 10.11
CA HIS A 95 -4.44 3.15 9.09
C HIS A 95 -5.90 3.53 9.32
N GLU A 96 -6.81 2.56 9.45
CA GLU A 96 -8.24 2.82 9.64
C GLU A 96 -8.49 3.54 10.96
N PHE A 97 -7.94 3.03 12.06
CA PHE A 97 -8.20 3.54 13.40
C PHE A 97 -7.64 4.95 13.61
N CYS A 98 -6.50 5.29 12.99
CA CYS A 98 -6.02 6.67 12.96
C CYS A 98 -6.98 7.58 12.19
N ASN A 99 -7.47 7.14 11.02
CA ASN A 99 -8.38 7.92 10.18
C ASN A 99 -9.82 8.00 10.73
N PHE A 100 -10.18 7.19 11.73
CA PHE A 100 -11.47 7.33 12.43
C PHE A 100 -11.50 8.56 13.35
N VAL A 101 -10.35 9.14 13.70
CA VAL A 101 -10.27 10.33 14.56
C VAL A 101 -10.41 11.59 13.71
N ASN A 102 -11.48 12.37 13.92
CA ASN A 102 -11.69 13.60 13.16
C ASN A 102 -10.52 14.58 13.30
N GLY A 103 -9.97 15.00 12.16
CA GLY A 103 -8.83 15.91 12.09
C GLY A 103 -7.48 15.23 12.24
N ILE A 104 -7.41 13.89 12.18
CA ILE A 104 -6.20 13.11 11.88
C ILE A 104 -6.35 12.51 10.49
N MET A 105 -5.27 12.58 9.71
CA MET A 105 -5.14 11.88 8.45
C MET A 105 -3.94 10.96 8.56
N HIS A 106 -4.11 9.68 8.24
CA HIS A 106 -3.05 8.69 8.09
C HIS A 106 -3.05 8.14 6.66
N LEU A 107 -1.87 7.96 6.09
CA LEU A 107 -1.64 7.38 4.79
C LEU A 107 -0.55 6.31 4.88
N ASN A 108 -0.58 5.41 3.89
CA ASN A 108 0.42 4.37 3.66
C ASN A 108 0.43 3.30 4.75
N GLN A 109 1.61 2.78 5.06
CA GLN A 109 1.82 1.59 5.88
C GLN A 109 3.29 1.43 6.29
N ARG A 110 3.56 0.59 7.30
CA ARG A 110 4.91 0.20 7.73
C ARG A 110 5.83 1.43 7.85
N TYR A 111 6.97 1.42 7.17
CA TYR A 111 7.98 2.48 7.15
C TYR A 111 7.74 3.56 6.09
N THR A 112 6.55 3.57 5.47
CA THR A 112 6.11 4.62 4.54
C THR A 112 4.98 5.46 5.13
N ASN A 113 4.61 5.20 6.39
CA ASN A 113 3.49 5.86 7.07
C ASN A 113 3.63 7.39 7.09
N TRP A 114 2.52 8.07 6.85
CA TRP A 114 2.47 9.52 6.77
C TRP A 114 1.20 10.04 7.43
N MET A 115 1.37 10.86 8.45
CA MET A 115 0.28 11.41 9.23
C MET A 115 0.27 12.93 9.25
N ARG A 116 -0.93 13.49 9.36
CA ARG A 116 -1.16 14.91 9.63
C ARG A 116 -2.19 15.07 10.73
N LEU A 117 -1.94 16.02 11.63
CA LEU A 117 -2.93 16.56 12.55
C LEU A 117 -3.42 17.90 12.01
N SER A 118 -4.73 18.16 12.05
CA SER A 118 -5.31 19.43 11.64
C SER A 118 -5.20 20.51 12.73
N LYS A 119 -5.11 21.79 12.32
CA LYS A 119 -5.20 22.94 13.24
C LYS A 119 -6.50 22.93 14.04
N THR A 120 -7.61 22.58 13.38
CA THR A 120 -8.93 22.51 14.01
C THR A 120 -9.00 21.44 15.10
N ALA A 121 -8.38 20.27 14.92
CA ALA A 121 -8.32 19.25 15.97
C ALA A 121 -7.47 19.71 17.15
N TYR A 122 -6.31 20.33 16.88
CA TYR A 122 -5.45 20.89 17.91
C TYR A 122 -6.16 21.99 18.73
N GLU A 123 -6.85 22.93 18.08
CA GLU A 123 -7.64 24.00 18.71
C GLU A 123 -8.79 23.46 19.58
N LYS A 124 -9.39 22.32 19.21
CA LYS A 124 -10.40 21.63 20.02
C LYS A 124 -9.82 20.93 21.25
N GLY A 125 -8.50 20.79 21.34
CA GLY A 125 -7.80 20.20 22.47
C GLY A 125 -7.10 18.88 22.17
N PHE A 126 -7.02 18.43 20.90
CA PHE A 126 -6.25 17.25 20.53
C PHE A 126 -4.76 17.59 20.52
N ASN A 127 -4.16 17.66 21.71
CA ASN A 127 -2.81 18.19 21.95
C ASN A 127 -1.86 17.16 22.59
N SER A 128 -2.22 15.87 22.56
CA SER A 128 -1.38 14.78 23.03
C SER A 128 -1.57 13.50 22.22
N LEU A 129 -0.47 12.80 21.92
CA LEU A 129 -0.51 11.45 21.36
C LEU A 129 -1.11 10.43 22.33
N ASP A 130 -1.18 10.73 23.64
CA ASP A 130 -1.88 9.88 24.62
C ASP A 130 -3.34 9.67 24.19
N LEU A 131 -4.01 10.73 23.73
CA LEU A 131 -5.38 10.65 23.23
C LEU A 131 -5.50 9.69 22.04
N LEU A 132 -4.55 9.75 21.10
CA LEU A 132 -4.52 8.83 19.96
C LEU A 132 -4.28 7.39 20.43
N GLY A 133 -3.30 7.17 21.31
CA GLY A 133 -2.98 5.84 21.84
C GLY A 133 -4.17 5.21 22.56
N GLN A 134 -4.90 5.97 23.38
CA GLN A 134 -6.12 5.51 24.05
C GLN A 134 -7.23 5.16 23.05
N VAL A 135 -7.39 5.96 21.99
CA VAL A 135 -8.34 5.63 20.91
C VAL A 135 -7.93 4.35 20.19
N LEU A 136 -6.66 4.19 19.80
CA LEU A 136 -6.15 2.99 19.14
C LEU A 136 -6.40 1.76 20.01
N ILE A 137 -6.01 1.78 21.28
CA ILE A 137 -6.26 0.67 22.23
C ILE A 137 -7.74 0.32 22.30
N GLY A 138 -8.61 1.32 22.43
CA GLY A 138 -10.05 1.13 22.49
C GLY A 138 -10.62 0.49 21.21
N LEU A 139 -10.17 0.96 20.04
CA LEU A 139 -10.60 0.43 18.74
C LEU A 139 -10.08 -0.98 18.47
N TYR A 140 -8.82 -1.29 18.80
CA TYR A 140 -8.29 -2.65 18.70
C TYR A 140 -9.14 -3.64 19.49
N LYS A 141 -9.47 -3.32 20.75
CA LYS A 141 -10.27 -4.21 21.60
C LYS A 141 -11.74 -4.27 21.17
N ALA A 142 -12.28 -3.20 20.59
CA ALA A 142 -13.68 -3.14 20.17
C ALA A 142 -13.94 -3.84 18.83
N GLU A 143 -13.08 -3.61 17.84
CA GLU A 143 -13.24 -4.12 16.48
C GLU A 143 -12.60 -5.50 16.29
N LEU A 144 -11.67 -5.89 17.17
CA LEU A 144 -11.03 -7.21 17.15
C LEU A 144 -11.17 -7.84 18.55
N PRO A 145 -12.34 -8.43 18.89
CA PRO A 145 -12.64 -8.95 20.23
C PRO A 145 -11.71 -10.05 20.75
N ILE A 146 -10.90 -10.64 19.87
CA ILE A 146 -9.82 -11.58 20.20
C ILE A 146 -8.62 -10.91 20.91
N ILE A 147 -8.58 -9.57 20.96
CA ILE A 147 -7.55 -8.79 21.65
C ILE A 147 -8.03 -8.46 23.07
N ASP A 148 -7.45 -9.11 24.07
CA ASP A 148 -7.75 -8.90 25.48
C ASP A 148 -7.02 -7.68 26.06
N LYS A 149 -5.75 -7.52 25.67
CA LYS A 149 -4.88 -6.44 26.14
C LYS A 149 -4.22 -5.73 24.98
N ALA A 150 -4.10 -4.42 25.10
CA ALA A 150 -3.30 -3.62 24.17
C ALA A 150 -2.55 -2.50 24.89
N GLN A 151 -1.37 -2.17 24.37
CA GLN A 151 -0.61 -0.98 24.73
C GLN A 151 -0.03 -0.33 23.48
N VAL A 152 0.25 0.97 23.54
CA VAL A 152 0.80 1.74 22.42
C VAL A 152 2.03 2.51 22.88
N THR A 153 3.08 2.48 22.07
CA THR A 153 4.29 3.29 22.26
C THR A 153 4.51 4.16 21.03
N PHE A 154 4.64 5.47 21.24
CA PHE A 154 4.98 6.44 20.21
C PHE A 154 6.45 6.86 20.33
N TYR A 155 7.13 6.96 19.19
CA TYR A 155 8.49 7.50 19.07
C TYR A 155 8.47 8.74 18.19
N THR A 156 8.75 9.90 18.77
CA THR A 156 8.73 11.20 18.07
C THR A 156 10.06 11.95 18.17
N ASP A 157 11.02 11.42 18.93
CA ASP A 157 12.39 11.92 18.95
C ASP A 157 13.25 11.19 17.89
N PRO A 158 14.07 11.94 17.11
CA PRO A 158 14.94 11.35 16.09
C PRO A 158 15.94 10.29 16.58
N LYS A 159 16.36 10.33 17.85
CA LYS A 159 17.29 9.34 18.42
C LYS A 159 16.54 8.15 19.01
N GLU A 160 15.43 8.40 19.69
CA GLU A 160 14.64 7.31 20.31
C GLU A 160 14.00 6.39 19.26
N ILE A 161 13.74 6.89 18.04
CA ILE A 161 13.14 6.09 16.96
C ILE A 161 14.12 5.13 16.27
N GLU A 162 15.44 5.36 16.35
CA GLU A 162 16.40 4.64 15.49
C GLU A 162 16.37 3.14 15.67
N LYS A 163 16.48 2.66 16.92
CA LYS A 163 16.52 1.23 17.22
C LYS A 163 15.16 0.55 16.96
N PRO A 164 14.02 1.10 17.40
CA PRO A 164 12.72 0.54 17.02
C PRO A 164 12.48 0.48 15.51
N TYR A 165 12.95 1.49 14.77
CA TYR A 165 12.88 1.50 13.31
C TYR A 165 13.68 0.35 12.69
N GLU A 166 14.92 0.14 13.11
CA GLU A 166 15.75 -0.99 12.63
C GLU A 166 15.07 -2.34 12.89
N ILE A 167 14.52 -2.53 14.10
CA ILE A 167 13.76 -3.75 14.45
C ILE A 167 12.54 -3.92 13.53
N ALA A 168 11.80 -2.83 13.27
CA ALA A 168 10.65 -2.86 12.40
C ALA A 168 11.04 -3.27 10.97
N MET A 169 12.14 -2.70 10.43
CA MET A 169 12.65 -3.06 9.11
C MET A 169 13.03 -4.54 9.01
N GLU A 170 13.73 -5.09 10.01
CA GLU A 170 14.05 -6.53 10.04
C GLU A 170 12.81 -7.43 10.03
N ILE A 171 11.73 -7.00 10.70
CA ILE A 171 10.47 -7.74 10.73
C ILE A 171 9.76 -7.67 9.39
N TYR A 172 9.70 -6.50 8.77
CA TYR A 172 9.10 -6.34 7.44
C TYR A 172 9.84 -7.19 6.40
N GLU A 173 11.17 -7.19 6.43
CA GLU A 173 11.96 -8.00 5.50
C GLU A 173 11.66 -9.48 5.65
N LYS A 174 11.58 -10.00 6.89
CA LYS A 174 11.19 -11.41 7.12
C LYS A 174 9.80 -11.74 6.61
N ARG A 175 8.83 -10.83 6.78
CA ARG A 175 7.46 -10.99 6.26
C ARG A 175 7.47 -11.04 4.73
N ASP A 176 8.24 -10.15 4.09
CA ASP A 176 8.33 -10.06 2.64
C ASP A 176 9.13 -11.24 2.05
N GLU A 177 10.22 -11.66 2.67
CA GLU A 177 10.97 -12.89 2.32
C GLU A 177 10.07 -14.10 2.33
N ARG A 178 9.27 -14.28 3.39
CA ARG A 178 8.31 -15.38 3.49
C ARG A 178 7.28 -15.33 2.36
N ALA A 179 6.73 -14.15 2.06
CA ALA A 179 5.74 -13.98 1.00
C ALA A 179 6.28 -14.40 -0.39
N ARG A 180 7.57 -14.18 -0.65
CA ARG A 180 8.21 -14.56 -1.92
C ARG A 180 8.49 -16.06 -2.09
N THR A 181 8.28 -16.88 -1.05
CA THR A 181 8.57 -18.33 -1.10
C THR A 181 7.42 -19.20 -1.61
N ILE A 182 6.29 -18.59 -1.95
CA ILE A 182 5.06 -19.30 -2.33
C ILE A 182 4.51 -18.67 -3.62
N HIS A 183 4.01 -19.50 -4.52
CA HIS A 183 3.46 -19.10 -5.81
C HIS A 183 2.00 -19.54 -5.93
N ASP A 184 1.27 -18.99 -6.90
CA ASP A 184 -0.15 -19.36 -7.05
C ASP A 184 -0.32 -20.86 -7.33
N GLU A 185 0.65 -21.49 -8.00
CA GLU A 185 0.65 -22.91 -8.30
C GLU A 185 0.73 -23.79 -7.04
N ASP A 186 1.18 -23.24 -5.91
CA ASP A 186 1.34 -23.96 -4.64
C ASP A 186 0.06 -23.95 -3.78
N VAL A 187 -0.99 -23.22 -4.21
CA VAL A 187 -2.21 -23.00 -3.42
C VAL A 187 -3.47 -23.28 -4.22
N ASP A 188 -4.54 -23.64 -3.51
CA ASP A 188 -5.88 -23.88 -4.06
C ASP A 188 -6.87 -22.76 -3.74
N MET A 189 -6.44 -21.76 -2.96
CA MET A 189 -7.27 -20.69 -2.42
C MET A 189 -6.59 -19.33 -2.61
N PHE A 190 -7.35 -18.36 -3.10
CA PHE A 190 -6.98 -16.94 -3.07
C PHE A 190 -7.82 -16.20 -2.03
N TYR A 191 -7.53 -14.93 -1.83
CA TYR A 191 -8.24 -14.12 -0.84
C TYR A 191 -8.73 -12.81 -1.43
N GLY A 192 -9.95 -12.43 -1.06
CA GLY A 192 -10.55 -11.15 -1.38
C GLY A 192 -10.34 -10.16 -0.23
N CYS A 193 -10.21 -8.87 -0.52
CA CYS A 193 -10.23 -7.83 0.49
C CYS A 193 -11.10 -6.64 0.07
N VAL A 194 -11.99 -6.20 0.96
CA VAL A 194 -12.91 -5.07 0.76
C VAL A 194 -12.76 -3.95 1.80
N LEU A 195 -11.67 -3.94 2.56
CA LEU A 195 -11.40 -2.91 3.58
C LEU A 195 -11.57 -1.49 3.01
N CYS A 196 -11.08 -1.27 1.78
CA CYS A 196 -11.05 0.06 1.19
C CYS A 196 -12.36 0.48 0.48
N GLN A 197 -13.45 -0.27 0.65
CA GLN A 197 -14.75 0.09 0.06
C GLN A 197 -15.40 1.33 0.69
N SER A 198 -14.96 1.73 1.88
CA SER A 198 -15.32 3.04 2.46
C SER A 198 -14.86 4.21 1.58
N PHE A 199 -13.75 4.04 0.86
CA PHE A 199 -13.20 5.04 -0.06
C PHE A 199 -13.58 4.80 -1.52
N ALA A 200 -13.56 3.54 -1.96
CA ALA A 200 -13.86 3.12 -3.34
C ALA A 200 -14.89 1.98 -3.34
N PRO A 201 -16.20 2.30 -3.35
CA PRO A 201 -17.26 1.30 -3.12
C PRO A 201 -17.28 0.13 -4.11
N THR A 202 -16.78 0.34 -5.32
CA THR A 202 -16.73 -0.67 -6.40
C THR A 202 -15.41 -1.44 -6.44
N HIS A 203 -14.47 -1.15 -5.53
CA HIS A 203 -13.18 -1.82 -5.48
C HIS A 203 -13.24 -3.11 -4.63
N ALA A 204 -12.54 -4.14 -5.08
CA ALA A 204 -12.09 -5.22 -4.22
C ALA A 204 -10.69 -5.68 -4.67
N CYS A 205 -9.84 -6.08 -3.71
CA CYS A 205 -8.58 -6.74 -3.99
C CYS A 205 -8.79 -8.24 -4.15
N CYS A 206 -8.14 -8.85 -5.15
CA CYS A 206 -7.80 -10.27 -5.16
C CYS A 206 -6.31 -10.40 -4.81
N ILE A 207 -6.04 -11.13 -3.74
CA ILE A 207 -4.71 -11.35 -3.17
C ILE A 207 -4.34 -12.81 -3.44
N THR A 208 -3.24 -12.99 -4.15
CA THR A 208 -2.65 -14.30 -4.44
C THR A 208 -1.22 -14.33 -3.92
N PRO A 209 -0.57 -15.50 -3.86
CA PRO A 209 0.87 -15.57 -3.56
C PRO A 209 1.71 -14.64 -4.46
N ASP A 210 1.43 -14.63 -5.77
CA ASP A 210 2.19 -13.82 -6.73
C ASP A 210 1.65 -12.39 -6.91
N ARG A 211 0.54 -12.02 -6.24
CA ARG A 211 -0.04 -10.67 -6.27
C ARG A 211 -0.45 -10.21 -4.87
N THR A 212 0.52 -9.64 -4.15
CA THR A 212 0.29 -8.92 -2.89
C THR A 212 -0.71 -7.78 -3.08
N SER A 213 -1.57 -7.53 -2.08
CA SER A 213 -2.50 -6.39 -2.10
C SER A 213 -1.81 -5.08 -2.49
N LEU A 214 -2.50 -4.22 -3.24
CA LEU A 214 -1.90 -2.99 -3.80
C LEU A 214 -1.35 -2.02 -2.74
N CYS A 215 -1.85 -2.07 -1.49
CA CYS A 215 -1.30 -1.28 -0.39
C CYS A 215 0.03 -1.82 0.16
N GLY A 216 0.45 -3.02 -0.22
CA GLY A 216 1.67 -3.68 0.25
C GLY A 216 1.59 -4.24 1.68
N SER A 217 0.47 -4.06 2.37
CA SER A 217 0.35 -4.42 3.79
C SER A 217 -0.18 -5.83 4.04
N ILE A 218 -0.87 -6.44 3.07
CA ILE A 218 -1.50 -7.76 3.22
C ILE A 218 -1.02 -8.66 2.09
N ASN A 219 -0.20 -9.66 2.43
CA ASN A 219 0.17 -10.76 1.54
C ASN A 219 -0.81 -11.94 1.68
N TRP A 220 -0.56 -13.02 0.94
CA TRP A 220 -1.42 -14.21 0.96
C TRP A 220 -1.50 -14.90 2.34
N PHE A 221 -0.38 -14.99 3.08
CA PHE A 221 -0.38 -15.59 4.42
C PHE A 221 -1.21 -14.77 5.41
N ASP A 222 -1.06 -13.45 5.36
CA ASP A 222 -1.82 -12.52 6.20
C ASP A 222 -3.32 -12.65 5.89
N ALA A 223 -3.68 -12.72 4.60
CA ALA A 223 -5.06 -12.83 4.17
C ALA A 223 -5.70 -14.17 4.59
N ARG A 224 -4.94 -15.27 4.50
CA ARG A 224 -5.33 -16.57 5.02
C ARG A 224 -5.58 -16.55 6.52
N ALA A 225 -4.65 -15.97 7.29
CA ALA A 225 -4.80 -15.86 8.74
C ALA A 225 -6.03 -15.02 9.11
N ALA A 226 -6.23 -13.88 8.43
CA ALA A 226 -7.39 -13.02 8.63
C ALA A 226 -8.71 -13.73 8.35
N ALA A 227 -8.84 -14.40 7.20
CA ALA A 227 -10.07 -15.10 6.80
C ALA A 227 -10.40 -16.28 7.74
N LYS A 228 -9.38 -16.96 8.29
CA LYS A 228 -9.56 -18.03 9.28
C LYS A 228 -10.10 -17.50 10.61
N VAL A 229 -9.58 -16.36 11.06
CA VAL A 229 -9.92 -15.76 12.36
C VAL A 229 -11.26 -15.03 12.33
N ASP A 230 -11.54 -14.30 11.26
CA ASP A 230 -12.83 -13.63 11.05
C ASP A 230 -13.40 -13.96 9.65
N PRO A 231 -14.07 -15.11 9.48
CA PRO A 231 -14.64 -15.53 8.20
C PRO A 231 -15.73 -14.61 7.64
N LYS A 232 -16.30 -13.73 8.48
CA LYS A 232 -17.31 -12.73 8.08
C LYS A 232 -16.70 -11.35 7.90
N GLY A 233 -15.39 -11.23 8.08
CA GLY A 233 -14.66 -10.00 7.98
C GLY A 233 -14.50 -9.50 6.54
N PRO A 234 -13.77 -8.39 6.39
CA PRO A 234 -13.52 -7.76 5.10
C PRO A 234 -12.48 -8.51 4.26
N ILE A 235 -11.78 -9.49 4.84
CA ILE A 235 -10.87 -10.40 4.16
C ILE A 235 -11.48 -11.79 4.18
N TYR A 236 -11.60 -12.43 3.02
CA TYR A 236 -12.37 -13.66 2.87
C TYR A 236 -11.79 -14.56 1.79
N GLU A 237 -12.10 -15.85 1.86
CA GLU A 237 -11.67 -16.87 0.89
C GLU A 237 -12.31 -16.66 -0.49
N VAL A 238 -11.53 -16.92 -1.53
CA VAL A 238 -11.93 -16.87 -2.94
C VAL A 238 -11.41 -18.12 -3.62
N GLU A 239 -12.30 -19.07 -3.87
CA GLU A 239 -12.00 -20.24 -4.70
C GLU A 239 -11.77 -19.78 -6.14
N PRO A 240 -10.60 -20.03 -6.76
CA PRO A 240 -10.34 -19.59 -8.14
C PRO A 240 -11.28 -20.26 -9.16
N LYS A 241 -11.71 -21.51 -8.93
CA LYS A 241 -12.49 -22.33 -9.87
C LYS A 241 -11.74 -22.54 -11.20
N GLU A 242 -12.43 -22.49 -12.34
CA GLU A 242 -11.82 -22.69 -13.66
C GLU A 242 -10.87 -21.55 -14.02
N CYS A 243 -9.63 -21.90 -14.41
CA CYS A 243 -8.66 -20.98 -15.00
C CYS A 243 -8.98 -20.81 -16.50
N VAL A 244 -9.48 -19.64 -16.87
CA VAL A 244 -9.88 -19.31 -18.26
C VAL A 244 -8.66 -18.92 -19.08
N ASN A 245 -7.76 -18.15 -18.48
CA ASN A 245 -6.51 -17.72 -19.11
C ASN A 245 -5.39 -17.71 -18.06
N LYS A 246 -4.44 -18.65 -18.20
CA LYS A 246 -3.34 -18.80 -17.25
C LYS A 246 -2.38 -17.60 -17.26
N LEU A 247 -2.07 -17.05 -18.45
CA LEU A 247 -1.13 -15.94 -18.59
C LEU A 247 -1.70 -14.66 -17.97
N ALA A 248 -2.98 -14.37 -18.23
CA ALA A 248 -3.70 -13.26 -17.63
C ALA A 248 -4.01 -13.45 -16.14
N GLY A 249 -3.95 -14.68 -15.63
CA GLY A 249 -4.47 -15.02 -14.30
C GLY A 249 -5.98 -14.82 -14.22
N GLU A 250 -6.72 -15.15 -15.29
CA GLU A 250 -8.17 -15.08 -15.28
C GLU A 250 -8.77 -16.38 -14.73
N TYR A 251 -9.61 -16.22 -13.72
CA TYR A 251 -10.28 -17.31 -13.04
C TYR A 251 -11.78 -16.99 -12.89
N THR A 252 -12.64 -17.95 -13.20
CA THR A 252 -14.10 -17.77 -13.11
C THR A 252 -14.55 -17.38 -11.71
N GLY A 253 -13.96 -17.96 -10.66
CA GLY A 253 -14.28 -17.62 -9.27
C GLY A 253 -13.80 -16.23 -8.86
N VAL A 254 -12.69 -15.75 -9.43
CA VAL A 254 -12.22 -14.37 -9.23
C VAL A 254 -13.15 -13.38 -9.93
N ASN A 255 -13.60 -13.69 -11.15
CA ASN A 255 -14.58 -12.88 -11.88
C ASN A 255 -15.93 -12.81 -11.15
N GLU A 256 -16.43 -13.92 -10.63
CA GLU A 256 -17.65 -13.93 -9.80
C GLU A 256 -17.47 -13.09 -8.51
N MET A 257 -16.30 -13.21 -7.87
CA MET A 257 -15.97 -12.43 -6.69
C MET A 257 -15.97 -10.93 -7.00
N ILE A 258 -15.26 -10.52 -8.05
CA ILE A 258 -15.12 -9.10 -8.38
C ILE A 258 -16.47 -8.51 -8.74
N ASN A 259 -17.27 -9.17 -9.59
CA ASN A 259 -18.62 -8.72 -9.97
C ASN A 259 -19.53 -8.54 -8.74
N LYS A 260 -19.56 -9.53 -7.85
CA LYS A 260 -20.37 -9.43 -6.63
C LYS A 260 -19.93 -8.27 -5.74
N ARG A 261 -18.62 -8.07 -5.59
CA ARG A 261 -18.04 -7.13 -4.62
C ARG A 261 -17.95 -5.71 -5.17
N SER A 262 -17.91 -5.56 -6.49
CA SER A 262 -17.98 -4.27 -7.19
C SER A 262 -19.42 -3.82 -7.45
N LEU A 263 -20.42 -4.45 -6.83
CA LEU A 263 -21.85 -4.15 -7.05
C LEU A 263 -22.31 -4.33 -8.50
N GLY A 264 -21.67 -5.24 -9.24
CA GLY A 264 -21.96 -5.53 -10.65
C GLY A 264 -21.23 -4.63 -11.65
N GLU A 265 -20.40 -3.68 -11.19
CA GLU A 265 -19.71 -2.74 -12.10
C GLU A 265 -18.54 -3.37 -12.88
N ILE A 266 -17.90 -4.41 -12.35
CA ILE A 266 -16.73 -5.07 -12.95
C ILE A 266 -17.04 -6.53 -13.18
N ASP A 267 -17.07 -6.97 -14.44
CA ASP A 267 -17.45 -8.36 -14.77
C ASP A 267 -16.28 -9.34 -14.72
N ARG A 268 -15.07 -8.86 -15.02
CA ARG A 268 -13.87 -9.70 -15.09
C ARG A 268 -12.61 -8.94 -14.77
N VAL A 269 -11.58 -9.66 -14.34
CA VAL A 269 -10.26 -9.11 -14.05
C VAL A 269 -9.16 -10.06 -14.50
N TYR A 270 -8.12 -9.49 -15.09
CA TYR A 270 -6.88 -10.18 -15.35
C TYR A 270 -5.90 -9.84 -14.21
N LEU A 271 -5.56 -10.86 -13.43
CA LEU A 271 -4.67 -10.70 -12.29
C LEU A 271 -3.23 -10.38 -12.69
N TYR A 272 -2.84 -10.55 -13.96
CA TYR A 272 -1.48 -10.28 -14.42
C TYR A 272 -1.43 -9.41 -15.68
N SER A 273 -2.37 -8.47 -15.76
CA SER A 273 -2.45 -7.44 -16.80
C SER A 273 -2.77 -6.08 -16.19
N GLY A 274 -2.11 -5.07 -16.70
CA GLY A 274 -2.36 -3.65 -16.51
C GLY A 274 -3.04 -2.99 -17.71
N MET A 275 -3.15 -3.68 -18.85
CA MET A 275 -3.75 -3.15 -20.08
C MET A 275 -5.15 -3.70 -20.32
N GLU A 276 -5.30 -5.03 -20.40
CA GLU A 276 -6.59 -5.68 -20.60
C GLU A 276 -7.24 -6.08 -19.27
N PHE A 277 -8.48 -5.66 -19.03
CA PHE A 277 -9.26 -5.90 -17.79
C PHE A 277 -8.45 -5.77 -16.50
N PRO A 278 -7.74 -4.64 -16.28
CA PRO A 278 -6.84 -4.50 -15.15
C PRO A 278 -7.55 -4.61 -13.83
N HIS A 279 -6.81 -5.00 -12.80
CA HIS A 279 -7.30 -4.99 -11.44
C HIS A 279 -7.58 -3.56 -10.96
N THR A 280 -8.77 -3.31 -10.41
CA THR A 280 -9.14 -1.96 -9.92
C THR A 280 -8.25 -1.51 -8.76
N SER A 281 -8.15 -0.20 -8.54
CA SER A 281 -7.43 0.37 -7.41
C SER A 281 -8.32 1.24 -6.53
N CYS A 282 -8.15 1.21 -5.21
CA CYS A 282 -8.84 2.12 -4.30
C CYS A 282 -8.13 3.49 -4.23
N GLY A 283 -7.18 3.64 -3.32
CA GLY A 283 -6.43 4.90 -3.16
C GLY A 283 -5.18 4.79 -2.29
N CYS A 284 -4.87 3.60 -1.76
CA CYS A 284 -3.76 3.35 -0.84
C CYS A 284 -2.60 2.56 -1.48
N PHE A 285 -2.54 2.46 -2.81
CA PHE A 285 -1.43 1.81 -3.50
C PHE A 285 -0.08 2.45 -3.19
N GLU A 286 0.98 1.63 -3.07
CA GLU A 286 2.35 2.11 -2.81
C GLU A 286 2.95 2.81 -4.03
N ALA A 287 2.68 2.27 -5.21
CA ALA A 287 3.15 2.79 -6.48
C ALA A 287 2.07 2.73 -7.57
N ILE A 288 2.34 3.45 -8.66
CA ILE A 288 1.56 3.42 -9.89
C ILE A 288 2.47 2.88 -10.98
N ASP A 289 2.00 1.83 -11.65
CA ASP A 289 2.46 1.40 -12.95
C ASP A 289 1.64 2.14 -14.01
N PHE A 290 2.30 2.96 -14.84
CA PHE A 290 1.67 3.75 -15.90
C PHE A 290 2.27 3.45 -17.27
N TYR A 291 1.40 3.26 -18.26
CA TYR A 291 1.79 3.01 -19.64
C TYR A 291 2.33 4.29 -20.32
N ILE A 292 3.36 4.12 -21.16
CA ILE A 292 4.05 5.15 -21.93
C ILE A 292 3.95 4.75 -23.41
N PRO A 293 2.92 5.25 -24.14
CA PRO A 293 2.66 4.85 -25.52
C PRO A 293 3.84 5.05 -26.47
N GLU A 294 4.60 6.14 -26.31
CA GLU A 294 5.68 6.54 -27.22
C GLU A 294 6.84 5.54 -27.31
N VAL A 295 6.94 4.64 -26.33
CA VAL A 295 7.97 3.59 -26.26
C VAL A 295 7.37 2.21 -25.96
N ASN A 296 6.04 2.07 -26.00
CA ASN A 296 5.29 0.86 -25.63
C ASN A 296 5.82 0.19 -24.36
N GLY A 297 6.09 1.02 -23.36
CA GLY A 297 6.69 0.60 -22.11
C GLY A 297 5.92 1.14 -20.93
N HIS A 298 6.37 0.77 -19.74
CA HIS A 298 5.75 1.14 -18.48
C HIS A 298 6.72 1.93 -17.62
N GLY A 299 6.19 2.98 -16.99
CA GLY A 299 6.86 3.70 -15.93
C GLY A 299 6.32 3.29 -14.56
N ILE A 300 7.18 3.24 -13.55
CA ILE A 300 6.78 3.08 -12.15
C ILE A 300 6.98 4.39 -11.42
N VAL A 301 6.06 4.78 -10.55
CA VAL A 301 6.25 5.89 -9.61
C VAL A 301 5.66 5.56 -8.25
N ASP A 302 6.44 5.67 -7.19
CA ASP A 302 5.94 5.47 -5.84
C ASP A 302 5.35 6.75 -5.25
N ARG A 303 4.55 6.59 -4.21
CA ARG A 303 3.82 7.70 -3.58
C ARG A 303 4.71 8.77 -2.96
N ASN A 304 5.95 8.43 -2.60
CA ASN A 304 6.88 9.36 -2.00
C ASN A 304 7.60 10.23 -3.02
N PHE A 305 7.49 9.93 -4.33
CA PHE A 305 8.07 10.75 -5.38
C PHE A 305 7.44 12.14 -5.41
N ASP A 306 8.24 13.16 -5.11
CA ASP A 306 7.79 14.55 -4.93
C ASP A 306 8.04 15.45 -6.15
N SER A 307 8.33 14.83 -7.30
CA SER A 307 8.55 15.48 -8.58
C SER A 307 7.49 15.05 -9.61
N VAL A 308 7.77 15.36 -10.88
CA VAL A 308 6.97 15.02 -12.05
C VAL A 308 7.59 13.81 -12.73
N ALA A 309 6.78 12.79 -13.03
CA ALA A 309 7.25 11.60 -13.75
C ALA A 309 7.52 11.91 -15.22
N ILE A 310 8.11 10.95 -15.94
CA ILE A 310 8.51 11.14 -17.34
C ILE A 310 7.36 11.53 -18.29
N ASN A 311 6.12 11.17 -17.93
CA ASN A 311 4.90 11.56 -18.64
C ASN A 311 4.39 12.99 -18.32
N GLY A 312 5.14 13.78 -17.55
CA GLY A 312 4.75 15.14 -17.19
C GLY A 312 3.72 15.25 -16.05
N LEU A 313 3.36 14.14 -15.39
CA LEU A 313 2.39 14.13 -14.29
C LEU A 313 3.05 13.91 -12.92
N PRO A 314 2.62 14.62 -11.86
CA PRO A 314 2.97 14.26 -10.49
C PRO A 314 2.17 13.03 -10.03
N PHE A 315 2.67 12.28 -9.04
CA PHE A 315 1.98 11.10 -8.47
C PHE A 315 0.52 11.38 -8.13
N SER A 316 0.23 12.52 -7.48
CA SER A 316 -1.13 12.91 -7.10
C SER A 316 -2.12 13.04 -8.26
N ALA A 317 -1.66 13.43 -9.46
CA ALA A 317 -2.51 13.52 -10.63
C ALA A 317 -2.83 12.12 -11.18
N MET A 318 -1.81 11.26 -11.30
CA MET A 318 -1.98 9.87 -11.72
C MET A 318 -2.82 9.06 -10.73
N ALA A 319 -2.66 9.29 -9.42
CA ALA A 319 -3.43 8.61 -8.38
C ALA A 319 -4.93 8.89 -8.48
N ASN A 320 -5.33 10.10 -8.92
CA ASN A 320 -6.74 10.44 -9.16
C ASN A 320 -7.32 9.70 -10.37
N GLN A 321 -6.49 9.35 -11.36
CA GLN A 321 -6.91 8.56 -12.52
C GLN A 321 -6.96 7.07 -12.19
N THR A 322 -5.96 6.59 -11.46
CA THR A 322 -5.78 5.17 -11.10
C THR A 322 -6.81 4.69 -10.08
N GLY A 323 -7.14 5.53 -9.09
CA GLY A 323 -7.98 5.16 -7.96
C GLY A 323 -9.49 5.18 -8.23
N GLY A 324 -10.26 4.85 -7.19
CA GLY A 324 -11.73 4.96 -7.19
C GLY A 324 -12.49 3.71 -7.64
N GLY A 325 -11.84 2.56 -7.72
CA GLY A 325 -12.51 1.28 -7.98
C GLY A 325 -12.96 1.09 -9.43
N LYS A 326 -12.23 1.68 -10.37
CA LYS A 326 -12.47 1.56 -11.82
C LYS A 326 -11.37 0.72 -12.46
N GLN A 327 -11.68 0.12 -13.61
CA GLN A 327 -10.66 -0.46 -14.49
C GLN A 327 -10.11 0.64 -15.39
N MET A 328 -8.80 0.87 -15.29
CA MET A 328 -8.10 1.93 -15.99
C MET A 328 -6.89 1.32 -16.71
N PRO A 329 -7.06 0.86 -17.96
CA PRO A 329 -5.96 0.39 -18.79
C PRO A 329 -4.80 1.39 -18.79
N GLY A 330 -3.59 0.89 -18.53
CA GLY A 330 -2.37 1.68 -18.50
C GLY A 330 -2.19 2.57 -17.26
N PHE A 331 -3.05 2.48 -16.23
CA PHE A 331 -2.84 3.14 -14.94
C PHE A 331 -3.24 2.23 -13.78
N ASN A 332 -2.23 1.58 -13.18
CA ASN A 332 -2.42 0.48 -12.25
C ASN A 332 -1.80 0.79 -10.89
N GLY A 333 -2.60 0.71 -9.82
CA GLY A 333 -2.10 0.78 -8.46
C GLY A 333 -1.49 -0.55 -8.06
N VAL A 334 -0.21 -0.53 -7.69
CA VAL A 334 0.57 -1.72 -7.38
C VAL A 334 1.30 -1.58 -6.03
N SER A 335 1.60 -2.71 -5.41
CA SER A 335 2.53 -2.76 -4.28
C SER A 335 3.96 -2.96 -4.80
N ILE A 336 4.94 -2.57 -3.99
CA ILE A 336 6.34 -2.74 -4.34
C ILE A 336 6.70 -4.23 -4.46
N GLN A 337 6.09 -5.08 -3.64
CA GLN A 337 6.29 -6.53 -3.71
C GLN A 337 5.70 -7.15 -4.99
N TYR A 338 4.61 -6.61 -5.55
CA TYR A 338 4.08 -7.11 -6.82
C TYR A 338 5.00 -6.78 -8.00
N ILE A 339 5.70 -5.64 -7.99
CA ILE A 339 6.62 -5.26 -9.07
C ILE A 339 7.72 -6.31 -9.27
N VAL A 340 8.20 -6.92 -8.18
CA VAL A 340 9.27 -7.94 -8.23
C VAL A 340 8.73 -9.37 -8.33
N SER A 341 7.41 -9.54 -8.51
CA SER A 341 6.79 -10.84 -8.68
C SER A 341 7.18 -11.46 -10.02
N PRO A 342 7.40 -12.79 -10.11
CA PRO A 342 7.58 -13.46 -11.39
C PRO A 342 6.35 -13.37 -12.31
N LYS A 343 5.17 -13.03 -11.76
CA LYS A 343 3.92 -12.83 -12.52
C LYS A 343 3.57 -11.37 -12.75
N TYR A 344 4.47 -10.44 -12.40
CA TYR A 344 4.24 -9.01 -12.64
C TYR A 344 3.86 -8.77 -14.10
N GLN A 345 2.62 -8.30 -14.34
CA GLN A 345 2.05 -7.95 -15.65
C GLN A 345 2.41 -8.92 -16.79
N GLN A 346 2.54 -10.22 -16.51
CA GLN A 346 3.12 -11.19 -17.45
C GLN A 346 2.31 -11.33 -18.75
N TYR A 347 1.02 -10.98 -18.72
CA TYR A 347 0.16 -10.95 -19.91
C TYR A 347 0.54 -9.84 -20.87
N ASP A 348 1.08 -8.74 -20.35
CA ASP A 348 1.49 -7.56 -21.12
C ASP A 348 3.00 -7.57 -21.43
N GLY A 349 3.69 -8.71 -21.29
CA GLY A 349 5.16 -8.82 -21.47
C GLY A 349 5.98 -8.74 -20.18
N GLY A 350 5.33 -8.44 -19.06
CA GLY A 350 5.90 -8.54 -17.73
C GLY A 350 7.01 -7.54 -17.39
N ILE A 351 8.00 -7.96 -16.61
CA ILE A 351 9.00 -7.03 -16.04
C ILE A 351 9.82 -6.29 -17.09
N GLU A 352 10.02 -6.91 -18.26
CA GLU A 352 10.80 -6.36 -19.37
C GLU A 352 10.16 -5.14 -20.02
N THR A 353 8.89 -4.83 -19.71
CA THR A 353 8.24 -3.62 -20.20
C THR A 353 8.54 -2.39 -19.36
N ILE A 354 9.16 -2.53 -18.17
CA ILE A 354 9.46 -1.38 -17.32
C ILE A 354 10.65 -0.62 -17.88
N VAL A 355 10.41 0.58 -18.42
CA VAL A 355 11.43 1.42 -19.07
C VAL A 355 11.91 2.56 -18.19
N TRP A 356 11.15 2.95 -17.17
CA TRP A 356 11.46 4.11 -16.34
C TRP A 356 10.96 3.94 -14.90
N MET A 357 11.76 4.34 -13.91
CA MET A 357 11.31 4.47 -12.52
C MET A 357 12.20 5.44 -11.73
N PRO A 358 11.70 6.10 -10.67
CA PRO A 358 12.54 6.90 -9.80
C PRO A 358 13.72 6.09 -9.26
N LYS A 359 14.89 6.71 -9.15
CA LYS A 359 16.09 6.07 -8.60
C LYS A 359 15.87 5.51 -7.21
N ALA A 360 15.04 6.17 -6.39
CA ALA A 360 14.67 5.65 -5.07
C ALA A 360 13.93 4.30 -5.16
N VAL A 361 13.00 4.14 -6.11
CA VAL A 361 12.31 2.88 -6.38
C VAL A 361 13.32 1.85 -6.91
N LYS A 362 14.12 2.22 -7.91
CA LYS A 362 15.15 1.35 -8.51
C LYS A 362 16.13 0.81 -7.47
N ASN A 363 16.59 1.64 -6.54
CA ASN A 363 17.46 1.23 -5.44
C ASN A 363 16.77 0.29 -4.45
N ARG A 364 15.46 0.46 -4.22
CA ARG A 364 14.68 -0.36 -3.29
C ARG A 364 14.44 -1.77 -3.81
N ILE A 365 14.24 -1.93 -5.12
CA ILE A 365 13.89 -3.23 -5.71
C ILE A 365 14.95 -3.85 -6.62
N GLY A 366 16.02 -3.12 -6.93
CA GLY A 366 17.00 -3.52 -7.96
C GLY A 366 17.68 -4.86 -7.71
N ASP A 367 17.89 -5.24 -6.45
CA ASP A 367 18.46 -6.55 -6.10
C ASP A 367 17.54 -7.74 -6.44
N PHE A 368 16.25 -7.48 -6.63
CA PHE A 368 15.23 -8.49 -6.99
C PHE A 368 14.87 -8.49 -8.47
N LEU A 369 15.37 -7.52 -9.25
CA LEU A 369 15.12 -7.43 -10.69
C LEU A 369 16.16 -8.22 -11.50
N PRO A 370 15.87 -8.59 -12.76
CA PRO A 370 16.86 -9.19 -13.65
C PRO A 370 18.09 -8.27 -13.81
N LYS A 371 19.28 -8.81 -13.52
CA LYS A 371 20.52 -8.02 -13.40
C LYS A 371 20.93 -7.31 -14.70
N ASP A 372 20.56 -7.89 -15.83
CA ASP A 372 20.76 -7.38 -17.18
C ASP A 372 19.73 -6.32 -17.58
N LEU A 373 18.53 -6.35 -16.99
CA LEU A 373 17.49 -5.34 -17.19
C LEU A 373 17.75 -4.07 -16.37
N VAL A 374 18.14 -4.20 -15.10
CA VAL A 374 18.36 -3.05 -14.19
C VAL A 374 19.14 -1.88 -14.81
N PRO A 375 20.31 -2.07 -15.45
CA PRO A 375 21.06 -0.94 -16.02
C PRO A 375 20.38 -0.29 -17.24
N LYS A 376 19.35 -0.93 -17.82
CA LYS A 376 18.62 -0.45 -18.99
C LYS A 376 17.39 0.39 -18.64
N ILE A 377 16.82 0.20 -17.45
CA ILE A 377 15.69 1.00 -16.94
C ILE A 377 16.17 2.43 -16.63
N ALA A 378 15.59 3.44 -17.25
CA ALA A 378 15.94 4.84 -16.99
C ALA A 378 15.43 5.34 -15.62
N THR A 379 16.07 6.39 -15.11
CA THR A 379 15.64 7.14 -13.92
C THR A 379 15.46 8.62 -14.23
N GLU A 380 14.88 9.37 -13.28
CA GLU A 380 14.76 10.83 -13.34
C GLU A 380 16.11 11.57 -13.39
N GLU A 381 17.22 10.91 -13.03
CA GLU A 381 18.57 11.48 -13.14
C GLU A 381 19.18 11.34 -14.54
N GLU A 382 18.77 10.30 -15.28
CA GLU A 382 19.34 9.94 -16.59
C GLU A 382 18.53 10.53 -17.75
N VAL A 383 17.20 10.55 -17.61
CA VAL A 383 16.26 10.92 -18.68
C VAL A 383 15.20 11.86 -18.13
N GLN A 384 15.03 13.02 -18.78
CA GLN A 384 14.13 14.08 -18.32
C GLN A 384 12.85 14.25 -19.16
N ASP A 385 12.81 13.68 -20.36
CA ASP A 385 11.66 13.74 -21.26
C ASP A 385 11.54 12.49 -22.15
N LEU A 386 10.38 12.32 -22.79
CA LEU A 386 10.04 11.15 -23.59
C LEU A 386 10.93 10.97 -24.83
N ASN A 387 11.43 12.05 -25.43
CA ASN A 387 12.33 11.95 -26.59
C ASN A 387 13.67 11.35 -26.15
N GLN A 388 14.22 11.85 -25.03
CA GLN A 388 15.43 11.29 -24.43
C GLN A 388 15.23 9.84 -23.99
N LEU A 389 14.01 9.46 -23.56
CA LEU A 389 13.71 8.10 -23.15
C LEU A 389 13.87 7.12 -24.32
N LYS A 390 13.31 7.46 -25.48
CA LYS A 390 13.42 6.62 -26.68
C LYS A 390 14.88 6.37 -27.07
N ASP A 391 15.66 7.45 -27.19
CA ASP A 391 17.09 7.37 -27.54
C ASP A 391 17.90 6.55 -26.50
N TRP A 392 17.60 6.73 -25.21
CA TRP A 392 18.23 5.97 -24.13
C TRP A 392 17.94 4.47 -24.22
N LEU A 393 16.69 4.09 -24.48
CA LEU A 393 16.29 2.68 -24.57
C LEU A 393 16.98 1.98 -25.75
N GLU A 394 17.12 2.66 -26.88
CA GLU A 394 17.93 2.17 -28.02
C GLU A 394 19.41 2.02 -27.63
N GLU A 395 20.01 3.06 -27.02
CA GLU A 395 21.43 3.04 -26.60
C GLU A 395 21.73 1.91 -25.59
N LYS A 396 20.80 1.65 -24.67
CA LYS A 396 20.92 0.59 -23.65
C LYS A 396 20.45 -0.77 -24.13
N GLU A 397 20.01 -0.89 -25.38
CA GLU A 397 19.47 -2.12 -25.95
C GLU A 397 18.38 -2.71 -25.04
N HIS A 398 17.43 -1.88 -24.60
CA HIS A 398 16.33 -2.31 -23.76
C HIS A 398 15.45 -3.32 -24.50
N PRO A 399 15.00 -4.43 -23.86
CA PRO A 399 14.18 -5.45 -24.55
C PRO A 399 12.95 -4.89 -25.26
N ILE A 400 12.33 -3.86 -24.68
CA ILE A 400 11.18 -3.15 -25.29
C ILE A 400 11.43 -2.63 -26.71
N VAL A 401 12.69 -2.37 -27.10
CA VAL A 401 13.02 -1.87 -28.44
C VAL A 401 12.66 -2.90 -29.52
N GLU A 402 12.68 -4.18 -29.18
CA GLU A 402 12.31 -5.26 -30.10
C GLU A 402 10.82 -5.23 -30.46
N THR A 403 9.96 -4.70 -29.58
CA THR A 403 8.50 -4.64 -29.81
C THR A 403 8.08 -3.46 -30.68
N TRP A 404 8.96 -2.47 -30.91
CA TRP A 404 8.61 -1.29 -31.70
C TRP A 404 8.42 -1.59 -33.18
N ALA A 405 9.06 -2.64 -33.70
CA ALA A 405 8.83 -3.08 -35.07
C ALA A 405 7.39 -3.60 -35.26
N GLU A 406 6.90 -4.38 -34.28
CA GLU A 406 5.54 -4.93 -34.28
C GLU A 406 4.49 -3.82 -34.14
N MET A 407 4.75 -2.80 -33.30
CA MET A 407 3.86 -1.63 -33.20
C MET A 407 3.69 -0.88 -34.52
N LEU A 408 4.78 -0.68 -35.26
CA LEU A 408 4.73 0.03 -36.53
C LEU A 408 3.92 -0.74 -37.57
N GLU A 409 3.99 -2.08 -37.54
CA GLU A 409 3.17 -2.93 -38.40
C GLU A 409 1.68 -2.90 -37.99
N GLU A 410 1.36 -2.91 -36.70
CA GLU A 410 -0.02 -2.81 -36.19
C GLU A 410 -0.66 -1.42 -36.48
N GLU A 411 0.08 -0.32 -36.32
CA GLU A 411 -0.40 1.02 -36.67
C GLU A 411 -0.69 1.15 -38.18
N GLU A 412 0.13 0.54 -39.04
CA GLU A 412 -0.11 0.50 -40.49
C GLU A 412 -1.35 -0.33 -40.86
N GLU A 413 -1.63 -1.43 -40.13
CA GLU A 413 -2.83 -2.26 -40.34
C GLU A 413 -4.13 -1.62 -39.83
N GLU A 414 -4.10 -0.82 -38.75
CA GLU A 414 -5.27 -0.08 -38.26
C GLU A 414 -5.65 1.14 -39.14
N GLU A 415 -4.70 1.65 -39.94
CA GLU A 415 -4.92 2.75 -40.88
C GLU A 415 -5.47 2.31 -42.26
N GLU A 416 -5.45 1.01 -42.59
CA GLU A 416 -6.06 0.40 -43.81
C GLU A 416 -7.54 -0.01 -43.63
#